data_AF-A0A1X0UJE0-F1
#
_entry.id   AF-A0A1X0UJE0-F1
#
_cell.length_a   1.000
_cell.length_b   1.000
_cell.length_c   1.000
_cell.angle_alpha   90.00
_cell.angle_beta   90.00
_cell.angle_gamma   90.00
#
_symmetry.space_group_name_H-M   'P 1'
#
loop_
_entity.id
_entity.type
_entity.pdbx_description
1 polymer ?
#
loop_
_entity_poly.entity_id
_entity_poly.type
_entity_poly.pdbx_seq_one_letter_code
_entity_poly.pdbx_strand_id
1 'polypeptide(L)'
;MDNMNAKIGRTIAALRVAKSMSQADLAEAVTKLGDSFQQQTILKVEKGSRPLKLTEALNFAEALGVLPAVLWRGIKDTDATTSISHSTTRIQGLVIELTRAASTLQTGLINLATDLAVAGEDVAQFAVDNAVGYLQADYSQVVAQTMREVLRAEYGNLPEDFTVDTIRTESRPSIPGEDDADD
;
A
#
# COMPACT_ATOMS: atom_id res chain seq x y z
N MET A 1 14.57 -24.88 -17.81
CA MET A 1 14.88 -23.44 -17.89
C MET A 1 13.55 -22.71 -17.90
N ASP A 2 13.18 -22.02 -16.83
CA ASP A 2 11.90 -21.31 -16.76
C ASP A 2 11.90 -20.15 -17.76
N ASN A 3 10.97 -20.16 -18.72
CA ASN A 3 10.81 -19.05 -19.67
C ASN A 3 10.18 -17.85 -18.94
N MET A 4 10.62 -16.63 -19.25
CA MET A 4 10.17 -15.36 -18.65
C MET A 4 8.64 -15.25 -18.58
N ASN A 5 7.93 -15.70 -19.62
CA ASN A 5 6.46 -15.68 -19.64
C ASN A 5 5.84 -16.52 -18.52
N ALA A 6 6.42 -17.67 -18.20
CA ALA A 6 5.94 -18.53 -17.10
C ALA A 6 6.21 -17.89 -15.73
N LYS A 7 7.34 -17.17 -15.57
CA LYS A 7 7.64 -16.42 -14.35
C LYS A 7 6.62 -15.29 -14.12
N ILE A 8 6.32 -14.51 -15.16
CA ILE A 8 5.31 -13.45 -15.12
C ILE A 8 3.93 -14.06 -14.82
N GLY A 9 3.55 -15.13 -15.53
CA GLY A 9 2.28 -15.80 -15.35
C GLY A 9 2.03 -16.29 -13.92
N ARG A 10 3.04 -16.94 -13.29
CA ARG A 10 2.96 -17.37 -11.89
C ARG A 10 2.82 -16.20 -10.92
N THR A 11 3.48 -15.08 -11.21
CA THR A 11 3.41 -13.86 -10.40
C THR A 11 2.02 -13.24 -10.46
N ILE A 12 1.45 -13.13 -11.66
CA ILE A 12 0.08 -12.66 -11.86
C ILE A 12 -0.91 -13.56 -11.11
N ALA A 13 -0.78 -14.88 -11.25
CA ALA A 13 -1.65 -15.84 -10.59
C ALA A 13 -1.61 -15.70 -9.05
N ALA A 14 -0.42 -15.58 -8.48
CA ALA A 14 -0.25 -15.43 -7.05
C ALA A 14 -0.78 -14.09 -6.52
N LEU A 15 -0.51 -12.97 -7.22
CA LEU A 15 -1.08 -11.66 -6.87
C LEU A 15 -2.61 -11.66 -6.96
N ARG A 16 -3.18 -12.31 -7.99
CA ARG A 16 -4.62 -12.44 -8.16
C ARG A 16 -5.25 -13.19 -6.98
N VAL A 17 -4.67 -14.32 -6.58
CA VAL A 17 -5.14 -15.12 -5.43
C VAL A 17 -5.03 -14.32 -4.13
N ALA A 18 -3.94 -13.58 -3.93
CA ALA A 18 -3.76 -12.72 -2.76
C ALA A 18 -4.81 -11.61 -2.65
N LYS A 19 -5.39 -11.17 -3.78
CA LYS A 19 -6.51 -10.21 -3.82
C LYS A 19 -7.88 -10.88 -3.84
N SER A 20 -7.95 -12.19 -3.60
CA SER A 20 -9.18 -12.98 -3.66
C SER A 20 -9.94 -12.85 -4.99
N MET A 21 -9.25 -12.56 -6.08
CA MET A 21 -9.87 -12.37 -7.39
C MET A 21 -9.97 -13.71 -8.14
N SER A 22 -11.11 -13.95 -8.77
CA SER A 22 -11.25 -15.01 -9.78
C SER A 22 -10.52 -14.63 -11.07
N GLN A 23 -10.29 -15.60 -11.96
CA GLN A 23 -9.74 -15.30 -13.30
C GLN A 23 -10.70 -14.43 -14.13
N ALA A 24 -12.02 -14.53 -13.89
CA ALA A 24 -13.01 -13.68 -14.55
C ALA A 24 -12.93 -12.25 -14.02
N ASP A 25 -12.74 -12.07 -12.72
CA ASP A 25 -12.63 -10.74 -12.09
C ASP A 25 -11.39 -10.01 -12.60
N LEU A 26 -10.26 -10.71 -12.73
CA LEU A 26 -9.05 -10.13 -13.30
C LEU A 26 -9.22 -9.80 -14.79
N ALA A 27 -9.90 -10.66 -15.55
CA ALA A 27 -10.22 -10.37 -16.95
C ALA A 27 -11.07 -9.10 -17.09
N GLU A 28 -12.08 -8.94 -16.24
CA GLU A 28 -12.93 -7.76 -16.20
C GLU A 28 -12.14 -6.50 -15.80
N ALA A 29 -11.30 -6.58 -14.76
CA ALA A 29 -10.49 -5.47 -14.28
C ALA A 29 -9.51 -4.97 -15.35
N VAL A 30 -8.78 -5.87 -16.01
CA VAL A 30 -7.86 -5.51 -17.10
C VAL A 30 -8.63 -4.99 -18.33
N THR A 31 -9.83 -5.53 -18.60
CA THR A 31 -10.70 -5.03 -19.68
C THR A 31 -11.15 -3.60 -19.48
N LYS A 32 -11.44 -3.20 -18.24
CA LYS A 32 -11.76 -1.80 -17.90
C LYS A 32 -10.61 -0.84 -18.16
N LEU A 33 -9.36 -1.32 -18.18
CA LEU A 33 -8.15 -0.54 -18.42
C LEU A 33 -7.74 -0.47 -19.90
N GLY A 34 -8.52 -1.09 -20.79
CA GLY A 34 -8.44 -0.88 -22.24
C GLY A 34 -8.11 -2.11 -23.09
N ASP A 35 -7.68 -3.22 -22.49
CA ASP A 35 -7.42 -4.46 -23.23
C ASP A 35 -8.53 -5.48 -23.01
N SER A 36 -9.25 -5.88 -24.07
CA SER A 36 -10.27 -6.93 -23.94
C SER A 36 -9.63 -8.29 -23.61
N PHE A 37 -9.71 -8.68 -22.33
CA PHE A 37 -9.28 -9.98 -21.85
C PHE A 37 -10.48 -10.85 -21.52
N GLN A 38 -10.44 -12.10 -21.99
CA GLN A 38 -11.36 -13.14 -21.56
C GLN A 38 -10.69 -14.01 -20.50
N GLN A 39 -11.49 -14.65 -19.64
CA GLN A 39 -11.00 -15.57 -18.60
C GLN A 39 -10.02 -16.63 -19.13
N GLN A 40 -10.29 -17.20 -20.32
CA GLN A 40 -9.40 -18.17 -20.95
C GLN A 40 -8.03 -17.58 -21.33
N THR A 41 -8.00 -16.29 -21.67
CA THR A 41 -6.75 -15.57 -21.98
C THR A 41 -5.92 -15.37 -20.72
N ILE A 42 -6.57 -15.05 -19.58
CA ILE A 42 -5.91 -14.99 -18.27
C ILE A 42 -5.24 -16.32 -17.94
N LEU A 43 -5.96 -17.44 -18.07
CA LEU A 43 -5.39 -18.77 -17.82
C LEU A 43 -4.16 -19.06 -18.68
N LYS A 44 -4.18 -18.69 -19.97
CA LYS A 44 -3.04 -18.88 -20.88
C LYS A 44 -1.84 -18.02 -20.51
N VAL A 45 -2.08 -16.79 -20.06
CA VAL A 45 -1.06 -15.87 -19.53
C VAL A 45 -0.47 -16.42 -18.23
N GLU A 46 -1.31 -16.85 -17.28
CA GLU A 46 -0.88 -17.42 -16.00
C GLU A 46 -0.03 -18.69 -16.18
N LYS A 47 -0.36 -19.52 -17.18
CA LYS A 47 0.45 -20.69 -17.57
C LYS A 47 1.74 -20.33 -18.31
N GLY A 48 1.95 -19.07 -18.69
CA GLY A 48 3.08 -18.62 -19.51
C GLY A 48 3.02 -19.05 -20.97
N SER A 49 1.90 -19.64 -21.40
CA SER A 49 1.68 -20.12 -22.78
C SER A 49 1.34 -19.00 -23.77
N ARG A 50 0.89 -17.84 -23.26
CA ARG A 50 0.71 -16.61 -24.03
C ARG A 50 1.62 -15.52 -23.46
N PRO A 51 2.54 -14.94 -24.24
CA PRO A 51 3.30 -13.77 -23.81
C PRO A 51 2.39 -12.56 -23.63
N LEU A 52 2.75 -11.68 -22.69
CA LEU A 52 2.13 -10.36 -22.56
C LEU A 52 2.92 -9.33 -23.35
N LYS A 53 2.19 -8.42 -24.01
CA LYS A 53 2.79 -7.17 -24.50
C LYS A 53 3.06 -6.25 -23.31
N LEU A 54 3.96 -5.29 -23.48
CA LEU A 54 4.28 -4.33 -22.42
C LEU A 54 3.04 -3.56 -21.94
N THR A 55 2.19 -3.10 -22.87
CA THR A 55 0.94 -2.39 -22.55
C THR A 55 -0.01 -3.26 -21.73
N GLU A 56 -0.19 -4.53 -22.13
CA GLU A 56 -1.01 -5.48 -21.38
C GLU A 56 -0.43 -5.66 -19.97
N ALA A 57 0.89 -5.84 -19.83
CA ALA A 57 1.53 -6.01 -18.55
C ALA A 57 1.38 -4.78 -17.62
N LEU A 58 1.33 -3.56 -18.17
CA LEU A 58 1.01 -2.36 -17.38
C LEU A 58 -0.43 -2.41 -16.85
N ASN A 59 -1.38 -2.80 -17.69
CA ASN A 59 -2.78 -2.93 -17.29
C ASN A 59 -2.98 -4.04 -16.23
N PHE A 60 -2.25 -5.16 -16.34
CA PHE A 60 -2.22 -6.18 -15.30
C PHE A 60 -1.66 -5.64 -13.98
N ALA A 61 -0.56 -4.89 -14.02
CA ALA A 61 0.05 -4.32 -12.83
C ALA A 61 -0.90 -3.34 -12.13
N GLU A 62 -1.57 -2.49 -12.89
CA GLU A 62 -2.57 -1.55 -12.40
C GLU A 62 -3.80 -2.25 -11.82
N ALA A 63 -4.38 -3.22 -12.53
CA ALA A 63 -5.51 -4.02 -12.01
C ALA A 63 -5.15 -4.75 -10.71
N LEU A 64 -3.92 -5.24 -10.59
CA LEU A 64 -3.40 -5.91 -9.40
C LEU A 64 -2.92 -4.91 -8.33
N GLY A 65 -2.86 -3.61 -8.60
CA GLY A 65 -2.41 -2.59 -7.65
C GLY A 65 -0.93 -2.73 -7.27
N VAL A 66 -0.07 -3.15 -8.20
CA VAL A 66 1.36 -3.32 -7.99
C VAL A 66 2.16 -2.51 -9.01
N LEU A 67 3.44 -2.24 -8.71
CA LEU A 67 4.35 -1.68 -9.70
C LEU A 67 4.63 -2.70 -10.81
N PRO A 68 4.71 -2.29 -12.09
CA PRO A 68 5.00 -3.19 -13.20
C PRO A 68 6.20 -4.09 -12.93
N ALA A 69 7.29 -3.53 -12.38
CA ALA A 69 8.52 -4.27 -12.06
C ALA A 69 8.30 -5.53 -11.19
N VAL A 70 7.24 -5.59 -10.38
CA VAL A 70 6.89 -6.76 -9.57
C VAL A 70 6.58 -7.97 -10.46
N LEU A 71 5.91 -7.76 -11.60
CA LEU A 71 5.53 -8.84 -12.53
C LEU A 71 6.75 -9.57 -13.11
N TRP A 72 7.82 -8.84 -13.43
CA TRP A 72 9.07 -9.40 -13.99
C TRP A 72 10.00 -9.96 -12.90
N ARG A 73 10.07 -9.29 -11.75
CA ARG A 73 10.92 -9.73 -10.64
C ARG A 73 10.43 -11.04 -10.05
N GLY A 74 9.11 -11.22 -9.98
CA GLY A 74 8.45 -12.40 -9.46
C GLY A 74 8.48 -12.49 -7.93
N ILE A 75 7.46 -13.14 -7.36
CA ILE A 75 7.25 -13.17 -5.91
C ILE A 75 8.29 -14.04 -5.19
N LYS A 76 8.83 -15.07 -5.85
CA LYS A 76 9.90 -15.94 -5.28
C LYS A 76 11.29 -15.31 -5.29
N ASP A 77 11.53 -14.33 -6.17
CA ASP A 77 12.82 -13.63 -6.34
C ASP A 77 12.83 -12.26 -5.66
N THR A 78 11.68 -11.85 -5.12
CA THR A 78 11.63 -10.78 -4.15
C THR A 78 11.72 -11.48 -2.81
N ASP A 79 12.93 -11.55 -2.26
CA ASP A 79 13.09 -11.83 -0.83
C ASP A 79 12.10 -10.89 -0.14
N ALA A 80 10.98 -11.39 0.38
CA ALA A 80 9.97 -10.56 1.01
C ALA A 80 10.65 -9.69 2.09
N THR A 81 11.69 -10.25 2.71
CA THR A 81 12.74 -9.62 3.49
C THR A 81 13.30 -8.33 2.87
N THR A 82 13.73 -8.34 1.60
CA THR A 82 14.28 -7.17 0.89
C THR A 82 13.19 -6.12 0.66
N SER A 83 11.99 -6.51 0.21
CA SER A 83 10.89 -5.56 0.00
C SER A 83 10.44 -4.91 1.33
N ILE A 84 10.29 -5.72 2.37
CA ILE A 84 9.95 -5.25 3.72
C ILE A 84 11.08 -4.36 4.26
N SER A 85 12.35 -4.72 4.04
CA SER A 85 13.49 -3.90 4.46
C SER A 85 13.51 -2.55 3.77
N HIS A 86 13.23 -2.49 2.46
CA HIS A 86 13.10 -1.23 1.72
C HIS A 86 11.94 -0.38 2.24
N SER A 87 10.75 -0.97 2.42
CA SER A 87 9.60 -0.26 2.97
C SER A 87 9.88 0.24 4.39
N THR A 88 10.52 -0.56 5.23
CA THR A 88 10.91 -0.20 6.60
C THR A 88 11.90 0.97 6.60
N THR A 89 12.92 0.91 5.75
CA THR A 89 13.92 1.98 5.61
C THR A 89 13.28 3.28 5.14
N ARG A 90 12.35 3.20 4.18
CA ARG A 90 11.58 4.35 3.71
C ARG A 90 10.72 4.95 4.82
N ILE A 91 10.01 4.12 5.59
CA ILE A 91 9.20 4.57 6.72
C ILE A 91 10.08 5.24 7.78
N GLN A 92 11.24 4.69 8.12
CA GLN A 92 12.19 5.30 9.05
C GLN A 92 12.63 6.70 8.59
N GLY A 93 12.91 6.87 7.29
CA GLY A 93 13.22 8.19 6.72
C GLY A 93 12.07 9.18 6.89
N LEU A 94 10.84 8.76 6.60
CA LEU A 94 9.64 9.60 6.77
C LEU A 94 9.38 9.96 8.24
N VAL A 95 9.64 9.05 9.19
CA VAL A 95 9.53 9.35 10.63
C VAL A 95 10.53 10.44 11.04
N ILE A 96 11.75 10.41 10.51
CA ILE A 96 12.75 11.46 10.76
C ILE A 96 12.27 12.80 10.19
N GLU A 97 11.72 12.80 8.97
CA GLU A 97 11.17 14.02 8.36
C GLU A 97 9.98 14.58 9.14
N LEU A 98 9.05 13.71 9.58
CA LEU A 98 7.93 14.09 10.41
C LEU A 98 8.40 14.71 11.74
N THR A 99 9.43 14.11 12.35
CA THR A 99 10.01 14.64 13.59
C THR A 99 10.60 16.04 13.37
N ARG A 100 11.32 16.25 12.25
CA ARG A 100 11.85 17.58 11.90
C ARG A 100 10.74 18.60 11.64
N ALA A 101 9.69 18.20 10.92
CA ALA A 101 8.54 19.04 10.66
C ALA A 101 7.84 19.44 11.98
N ALA A 102 7.70 18.50 12.92
CA ALA A 102 7.15 18.76 14.25
C ALA A 102 7.99 19.76 15.04
N SER A 103 9.33 19.65 15.03
CA SER A 103 10.22 20.66 15.66
C SER A 103 10.04 22.06 15.06
N THR A 104 9.91 22.15 13.73
CA THR A 104 9.68 23.43 13.05
C THR A 104 8.32 24.03 13.43
N LEU A 105 7.27 23.20 13.45
CA LEU A 105 5.93 23.63 13.86
C LEU A 105 5.93 24.12 15.31
N GLN A 106 6.55 23.38 16.23
CA GLN A 106 6.67 23.78 17.64
C GLN A 106 7.35 25.15 17.78
N THR A 107 8.43 25.38 17.04
CA THR A 107 9.12 26.68 17.03
C THR A 107 8.20 27.80 16.52
N GLY A 108 7.46 27.55 15.44
CA GLY A 108 6.47 28.50 14.91
C GLY A 108 5.36 28.82 15.91
N LEU A 109 4.85 27.82 16.64
CA LEU A 109 3.83 28.01 17.66
C LEU A 109 4.34 28.82 18.86
N ILE A 110 5.58 28.58 19.30
CA ILE A 110 6.22 29.37 20.37
C ILE A 110 6.37 30.84 19.94
N ASN A 111 6.83 31.08 18.72
CA ASN A 111 6.96 32.44 18.18
C ASN A 111 5.59 33.12 18.10
N LEU A 112 4.57 32.43 17.57
CA LEU A 112 3.21 32.96 17.50
C LEU A 112 2.65 33.32 18.88
N ALA A 113 2.83 32.45 19.88
CA ALA A 113 2.41 32.73 21.25
C ALA A 113 3.16 33.94 21.85
N THR A 114 4.45 34.08 21.53
CA THR A 114 5.27 35.21 21.98
C THR A 114 4.82 36.51 21.33
N ASP A 115 4.60 36.51 20.02
CA ASP A 115 4.15 37.68 19.26
C ASP A 115 2.77 38.16 19.75
N LEU A 116 1.85 37.24 20.04
CA LEU A 116 0.56 37.57 20.66
C LEU A 116 0.72 38.20 22.05
N ALA A 117 1.60 37.64 22.88
CA ALA A 117 1.85 38.17 24.22
C ALA A 117 2.46 39.58 24.17
N VAL A 118 3.29 39.87 23.18
CA VAL A 118 3.90 41.19 22.96
C VAL A 118 2.89 42.20 22.41
N ALA A 119 2.04 41.77 21.47
CA ALA A 119 1.11 42.67 20.79
C ALA A 119 -0.11 43.07 21.64
N GLY A 120 -0.48 42.30 22.66
CA GLY A 120 -1.51 42.68 23.63
C GLY A 120 -2.89 42.93 23.01
N GLU A 121 -3.54 44.04 23.37
CA GLU A 121 -4.89 44.40 22.90
C GLU A 121 -4.92 44.96 21.47
N ASP A 122 -3.75 45.24 20.86
CA ASP A 122 -3.66 45.87 19.54
C ASP A 122 -3.87 44.87 18.38
N VAL A 123 -4.07 43.58 18.67
CA VAL A 123 -4.31 42.53 17.66
C VAL A 123 -5.80 42.38 17.38
N ALA A 124 -6.17 42.32 16.10
CA ALA A 124 -7.54 42.01 15.71
C ALA A 124 -8.01 40.66 16.27
N GLN A 125 -9.18 40.63 16.90
CA GLN A 125 -9.74 39.44 17.58
C GLN A 125 -9.71 38.18 16.70
N PHE A 126 -10.03 38.31 15.40
CA PHE A 126 -9.97 37.18 14.45
C PHE A 126 -8.58 36.54 14.34
N ALA A 127 -7.51 37.34 14.41
CA ALA A 127 -6.15 36.80 14.38
C ALA A 127 -5.81 36.07 15.69
N VAL A 128 -6.29 36.59 16.84
CA VAL A 128 -6.17 35.93 18.14
C VAL A 128 -6.89 34.59 18.14
N ASP A 129 -8.15 34.54 17.68
CA ASP A 129 -8.96 33.33 17.66
C ASP A 129 -8.31 32.22 16.81
N ASN A 130 -7.79 32.56 15.62
CA ASN A 130 -7.08 31.62 14.77
C ASN A 130 -5.80 31.08 15.43
N ALA A 131 -5.02 31.97 16.05
CA ALA A 131 -3.80 31.60 16.72
C ALA A 131 -4.04 30.71 17.95
N VAL A 132 -5.08 31.00 18.74
CA VAL A 132 -5.54 30.13 19.83
C VAL A 132 -5.95 28.75 19.29
N GLY A 133 -6.65 28.70 18.15
CA GLY A 133 -6.98 27.44 17.49
C GLY A 133 -5.75 26.59 17.16
N TYR A 134 -4.69 27.19 16.62
CA TYR A 134 -3.43 26.48 16.38
C TYR A 134 -2.74 26.05 17.66
N LEU A 135 -2.71 26.90 18.70
CA LEU A 135 -2.04 26.59 19.97
C LEU A 135 -2.74 25.50 20.78
N GLN A 136 -4.05 25.35 20.62
CA GLN A 136 -4.87 24.35 21.34
C GLN A 136 -5.01 23.01 20.61
N ALA A 137 -4.58 22.93 19.35
CA ALA A 137 -4.73 21.71 18.57
C ALA A 137 -3.83 20.55 19.09
N ASP A 138 -4.42 19.36 19.25
CA ASP A 138 -3.67 18.13 19.47
C ASP A 138 -3.16 17.58 18.13
N TYR A 139 -2.00 18.07 17.71
CA TYR A 139 -1.38 17.65 16.45
C TYR A 139 -1.04 16.16 16.41
N SER A 140 -0.89 15.48 17.56
CA SER A 140 -0.65 14.03 17.60
C SER A 140 -1.89 13.27 17.11
N GLN A 141 -3.07 13.69 17.56
CA GLN A 141 -4.34 13.10 17.16
C GLN A 141 -4.67 13.41 15.70
N VAL A 142 -4.42 14.64 15.24
CA VAL A 142 -4.65 15.05 13.84
C VAL A 142 -3.85 14.19 12.87
N VAL A 143 -2.55 14.01 13.13
CA VAL A 143 -1.68 13.18 12.28
C VAL A 143 -2.13 11.71 12.31
N ALA A 144 -2.41 11.16 13.49
CA ALA A 144 -2.84 9.78 13.63
C ALA A 144 -4.20 9.51 12.96
N GLN A 145 -5.14 10.45 13.02
CA GLN A 145 -6.43 10.35 12.34
C GLN A 145 -6.24 10.39 10.81
N THR A 146 -5.46 11.34 10.31
CA THR A 146 -5.18 11.47 8.86
C THR A 146 -4.56 10.18 8.31
N MET A 147 -3.59 9.60 9.01
CA MET A 147 -2.98 8.33 8.61
C MET A 147 -4.00 7.18 8.56
N ARG A 148 -4.87 7.09 9.56
CA ARG A 148 -5.93 6.06 9.62
C ARG A 148 -6.95 6.21 8.49
N GLU A 149 -7.35 7.43 8.17
CA GLU A 149 -8.29 7.71 7.08
C GLU A 149 -7.72 7.28 5.72
N VAL A 150 -6.45 7.59 5.45
CA VAL A 150 -5.77 7.16 4.22
C VAL A 150 -5.69 5.63 4.14
N LEU A 151 -5.27 4.97 5.23
CA LEU A 151 -5.22 3.50 5.27
C LEU A 151 -6.60 2.87 5.05
N ARG A 152 -7.64 3.47 5.64
CA ARG A 152 -9.02 2.99 5.51
C ARG A 152 -9.55 3.14 4.09
N ALA A 153 -9.24 4.25 3.42
CA ALA A 153 -9.64 4.49 2.05
C ALA A 153 -9.01 3.46 1.08
N GLU A 154 -7.76 3.07 1.33
CA GLU A 154 -7.00 2.20 0.43
C GLU A 154 -7.23 0.69 0.71
N TYR A 155 -7.34 0.31 1.98
CA TYR A 155 -7.34 -1.10 2.41
C TYR A 155 -8.58 -1.52 3.20
N GLY A 156 -9.55 -0.62 3.40
CA GLY A 156 -10.71 -0.87 4.25
C GLY A 156 -10.38 -0.83 5.75
N ASN A 157 -11.27 -1.35 6.60
CA ASN A 157 -10.99 -1.43 8.03
C ASN A 157 -9.85 -2.45 8.27
N LEU A 158 -8.70 -1.96 8.74
CA LEU A 158 -7.69 -2.83 9.32
C LEU A 158 -8.24 -3.45 10.62
N PRO A 159 -7.98 -4.75 10.89
CA PRO A 159 -8.26 -5.36 12.19
C PRO A 159 -7.64 -4.52 13.31
N GLU A 160 -8.37 -4.31 14.42
CA GLU A 160 -7.88 -3.54 15.57
C GLU A 160 -6.61 -4.15 16.19
N ASP A 161 -6.42 -5.45 15.96
CA ASP A 161 -5.41 -6.34 16.47
C ASP A 161 -4.58 -6.93 15.31
N PHE A 162 -4.11 -6.03 14.43
CA PHE A 162 -3.13 -6.37 13.39
C PHE A 162 -1.78 -6.77 14.04
N THR A 163 -1.65 -8.06 14.35
CA THR A 163 -0.45 -8.64 14.96
C THR A 163 0.39 -9.40 13.95
N VAL A 164 1.65 -9.67 14.28
CA VAL A 164 2.54 -10.52 13.48
C VAL A 164 1.95 -11.93 13.30
N ASP A 165 1.17 -12.41 14.28
CA ASP A 165 0.52 -13.72 14.22
C ASP A 165 -0.64 -13.73 13.22
N THR A 166 -1.41 -12.63 13.11
CA THR A 166 -2.45 -12.45 12.10
C THR A 166 -1.89 -12.65 10.68
N ILE A 167 -0.68 -12.14 10.41
CA ILE A 167 0.00 -12.24 9.10
C ILE A 167 0.41 -13.70 8.78
N ARG A 168 0.76 -14.50 9.80
CA ARG A 168 1.25 -15.88 9.63
C ARG A 168 0.13 -16.87 9.34
N THR A 169 -1.04 -16.71 9.96
CA THR A 169 -2.18 -17.63 9.79
C THR A 169 -2.83 -17.53 8.41
N GLU A 170 -2.88 -16.35 7.79
CA GLU A 170 -3.53 -16.17 6.49
C GLU A 170 -2.63 -16.53 5.28
N SER A 171 -1.31 -16.64 5.50
CA SER A 171 -0.33 -16.88 4.43
C SER A 171 -0.03 -18.35 4.13
N ARG A 172 -0.75 -19.31 4.75
CA ARG A 172 -0.57 -20.74 4.48
C ARG A 172 -1.61 -21.19 3.44
N PRO A 173 -1.29 -21.24 2.13
CA PRO A 173 -2.19 -21.86 1.18
C PRO A 173 -2.36 -23.32 1.59
N SER A 174 -3.60 -23.73 1.88
CA SER A 174 -3.95 -25.15 1.96
C SER A 174 -3.63 -25.75 0.58
N ILE A 175 -2.58 -26.57 0.52
CA ILE A 175 -2.30 -27.40 -0.64
C ILE A 175 -3.32 -28.54 -0.59
N PRO A 176 -4.29 -28.62 -1.50
CA PRO A 176 -5.20 -29.75 -1.54
C PRO A 176 -4.45 -30.93 -2.17
N GLY A 177 -4.23 -32.01 -1.40
CA GLY A 177 -3.81 -33.31 -1.96
C GLY A 177 -2.56 -33.96 -1.38
N GLU A 178 -2.13 -33.64 -0.15
CA GLU A 178 -0.99 -34.35 0.50
C GLU A 178 -1.41 -35.55 1.38
N ASP A 179 -2.70 -35.90 1.45
CA ASP A 179 -3.22 -36.94 2.39
C ASP A 179 -3.56 -38.31 1.78
N ASP A 180 -3.28 -38.57 0.48
CA ASP A 180 -3.56 -39.89 -0.12
C ASP A 180 -2.30 -40.59 -0.64
N ALA A 181 -1.33 -40.79 0.26
CA ALA A 181 -0.25 -41.75 0.05
C ALA A 181 0.27 -42.25 1.40
N ASP A 182 -0.50 -43.10 2.07
CA ASP A 182 0.02 -44.27 2.78
C ASP A 182 -1.14 -45.19 3.22
N ASP A 183 -0.90 -46.50 3.02
CA ASP A 183 -1.69 -47.72 3.26
C ASP A 183 -2.82 -48.14 2.27
#